data_AF-A0A936IBL8-F1
#
_entry.id   AF-A0A936IBL8-F1
#
_cell.length_a   1.000
_cell.length_b   1.000
_cell.length_c   1.000
_cell.angle_alpha   90.00
_cell.angle_beta   90.00
_cell.angle_gamma   90.00
#
_symmetry.space_group_name_H-M   'P 1'
#
loop_
_entity.id
_entity.type
_entity.pdbx_description
1 polymer ?
#
loop_
_entity_poly.entity_id
_entity_poly.type
_entity_poly.pdbx_seq_one_letter_code
_entity_poly.pdbx_strand_id
1 'polypeptide(L)'
;MPIESIAKFIFSELDVIKFCKSDVKYLEAIYLSSPDLYFEFVKILNGNLKSNKQRNKILLSVTKYLLRMATKCTPFGVLSKSSIGGISQNKIGKQILSDEVQRIVQLDTSLVNKLTKYLQSFPQFRELLNYYPNNTIYRVNNEICFFSCHLDESNSQYSISRIEESDLLDTILNWSKDGIIYKELLGLIRNKFSVQNASSILDGLIDKEFLISDYEKT
;
A
#
# COMPACT_ATOMS: atom_id res chain seq x y z
N MET A 1 7.17 11.88 -20.47
CA MET A 1 6.82 12.52 -21.77
C MET A 1 7.78 13.67 -21.98
N PRO A 2 8.31 13.91 -23.19
CA PRO A 2 9.18 15.07 -23.43
C PRO A 2 8.43 16.38 -23.20
N ILE A 3 9.09 17.41 -22.66
CA ILE A 3 8.47 18.71 -22.39
C ILE A 3 8.04 19.43 -23.68
N GLU A 4 8.75 19.15 -24.77
CA GLU A 4 8.47 19.65 -26.11
C GLU A 4 7.10 19.20 -26.61
N SER A 5 6.59 18.06 -26.13
CA SER A 5 5.27 17.54 -26.48
C SER A 5 4.13 18.45 -26.02
N ILE A 6 4.36 19.33 -25.05
CA ILE A 6 3.36 20.26 -24.52
C ILE A 6 3.72 21.74 -24.73
N ALA A 7 4.90 22.04 -25.26
CA ALA A 7 5.43 23.40 -25.37
C ALA A 7 4.60 24.35 -26.27
N LYS A 8 3.80 23.79 -27.19
CA LYS A 8 2.93 24.54 -28.12
C LYS A 8 1.45 24.58 -27.71
N PHE A 9 1.10 23.99 -26.57
CA PHE A 9 -0.28 23.90 -26.14
C PHE A 9 -0.76 25.18 -25.45
N ILE A 10 -1.74 25.84 -26.08
CA ILE A 10 -2.67 26.71 -25.36
C ILE A 10 -3.68 25.72 -24.77
N PHE A 11 -3.70 25.50 -23.46
CA PHE A 11 -4.55 24.48 -22.83
C PHE A 11 -6.05 24.86 -22.84
N SER A 12 -6.62 25.08 -24.03
CA SER A 12 -8.05 25.17 -24.25
C SER A 12 -8.69 23.81 -24.02
N GLU A 13 -10.01 23.79 -23.81
CA GLU A 13 -10.75 22.55 -23.63
C GLU A 13 -10.54 21.58 -24.80
N LEU A 14 -10.66 22.08 -26.04
CA LEU A 14 -10.50 21.27 -27.25
C LEU A 14 -9.09 20.69 -27.36
N ASP A 15 -8.08 21.48 -27.01
CA ASP A 15 -6.69 21.06 -27.07
C ASP A 15 -6.39 19.97 -26.04
N VAL A 16 -6.87 20.11 -24.80
CA VAL A 16 -6.73 19.10 -23.75
C VAL A 16 -7.41 17.79 -24.16
N ILE A 17 -8.64 17.87 -24.68
CA ILE A 17 -9.39 16.70 -25.14
C ILE A 17 -8.66 16.01 -26.29
N LYS A 18 -8.22 16.77 -27.30
CA LYS A 18 -7.50 16.23 -28.45
C LYS A 18 -6.19 15.58 -28.04
N PHE A 19 -5.44 16.19 -27.13
CA PHE A 19 -4.19 15.64 -26.60
C PHE A 19 -4.43 14.31 -25.88
N CYS A 20 -5.37 14.27 -24.94
CA CYS A 20 -5.69 13.05 -24.21
C CYS A 20 -6.17 11.91 -25.13
N LYS A 21 -6.86 12.24 -26.23
CA LYS A 21 -7.30 11.25 -27.25
C LYS A 21 -6.19 10.84 -28.23
N SER A 22 -5.07 11.55 -28.28
CA SER A 22 -3.99 11.26 -29.25
C SER A 22 -3.23 9.97 -28.93
N ASP A 23 -3.22 9.55 -27.66
CA ASP A 23 -2.56 8.33 -27.21
C ASP A 23 -3.24 7.84 -25.92
N VAL A 24 -3.58 6.54 -25.87
CA VAL A 24 -4.26 5.90 -24.74
C VAL A 24 -3.50 6.08 -23.42
N LYS A 25 -2.16 6.20 -23.46
CA LYS A 25 -1.32 6.33 -22.26
C LYS A 25 -1.64 7.56 -21.43
N TYR A 26 -2.16 8.64 -22.03
CA TYR A 26 -2.50 9.86 -21.29
C TYR A 26 -3.75 9.67 -20.44
N LEU A 27 -4.75 8.98 -20.98
CA LEU A 27 -5.95 8.62 -20.25
C LEU A 27 -5.68 7.56 -19.18
N GLU A 28 -4.86 6.55 -19.51
CA GLU A 28 -4.39 5.56 -18.54
C GLU A 28 -3.66 6.22 -17.37
N ALA A 29 -2.76 7.17 -17.67
CA ALA A 29 -2.03 7.91 -16.66
C ALA A 29 -2.92 8.67 -15.69
N ILE A 30 -3.99 9.30 -16.19
CA ILE A 30 -4.99 9.97 -15.34
C ILE A 30 -5.75 8.94 -14.52
N TYR A 31 -6.19 7.83 -15.14
CA TYR A 31 -6.94 6.76 -14.46
C TYR A 31 -6.16 6.16 -13.29
N LEU A 32 -4.91 5.76 -13.51
CA LEU A 32 -4.07 5.16 -12.48
C LEU A 32 -3.66 6.15 -11.38
N SER A 33 -3.63 7.45 -11.70
CA SER A 33 -3.28 8.50 -10.73
C SER A 33 -4.48 8.98 -9.91
N SER A 34 -5.66 9.05 -10.54
CA SER A 34 -6.89 9.56 -9.93
C SER A 34 -8.11 9.04 -10.70
N PRO A 35 -8.66 7.88 -10.29
CA PRO A 35 -9.83 7.28 -10.93
C PRO A 35 -11.03 8.22 -10.97
N ASP A 36 -11.30 8.94 -9.88
CA ASP A 36 -12.40 9.90 -9.80
C ASP A 36 -12.29 11.00 -10.86
N LEU A 37 -11.09 11.58 -11.03
CA LEU A 37 -10.85 12.58 -12.06
C LEU A 37 -11.03 11.99 -13.46
N TYR A 38 -10.52 10.78 -13.70
CA TYR A 38 -10.68 10.09 -14.96
C TYR A 38 -12.16 9.91 -15.32
N PHE A 39 -12.97 9.35 -14.42
CA PHE A 39 -14.40 9.14 -14.69
C PHE A 39 -15.14 10.45 -14.91
N GLU A 40 -14.80 11.49 -14.15
CA GLU A 40 -15.37 12.82 -14.32
C GLU A 40 -14.98 13.47 -15.66
N PHE A 41 -13.77 13.18 -16.16
CA PHE A 41 -13.28 13.63 -17.46
C PHE A 41 -13.87 12.82 -18.63
N VAL A 42 -14.03 11.50 -18.50
CA VAL A 42 -14.70 10.66 -19.50
C VAL A 42 -16.13 11.14 -19.75
N LYS A 43 -16.85 11.57 -18.69
CA LYS A 43 -18.16 12.20 -18.86
C LYS A 43 -18.09 13.43 -19.79
N ILE A 44 -17.07 14.27 -19.66
CA ILE A 44 -16.85 15.43 -20.55
C ILE A 44 -16.55 14.96 -21.98
N LEU A 45 -15.70 13.94 -22.16
CA LEU A 45 -15.35 13.38 -23.47
C LEU A 45 -16.57 12.82 -24.22
N ASN A 46 -17.56 12.32 -23.49
CA ASN A 46 -18.82 11.78 -24.01
C ASN A 46 -19.91 12.84 -24.18
N GLY A 47 -19.60 14.12 -24.01
CA GLY A 47 -20.54 15.21 -24.24
C GLY A 47 -21.54 15.47 -23.10
N ASN A 48 -21.30 14.99 -21.87
CA ASN A 48 -22.20 15.29 -20.75
C ASN A 48 -22.27 16.78 -20.44
N LEU A 49 -23.49 17.24 -20.13
CA LEU A 49 -23.79 18.60 -19.71
C LEU A 49 -23.38 18.78 -18.24
N LYS A 50 -22.24 19.46 -18.03
CA LYS A 50 -21.78 19.96 -16.72
C LYS A 50 -21.74 21.48 -16.78
N SER A 51 -21.92 22.13 -15.63
CA SER A 51 -21.75 23.59 -15.54
C SER A 51 -20.34 24.00 -15.99
N ASN A 52 -20.21 25.16 -16.62
CA ASN A 52 -18.92 25.68 -17.10
C ASN A 52 -17.85 25.70 -15.99
N LYS A 53 -18.24 26.03 -14.75
CA LYS A 53 -17.35 26.02 -13.58
C LYS A 53 -16.82 24.62 -13.27
N GLN A 54 -17.67 23.60 -13.28
CA GLN A 54 -17.25 22.21 -13.03
C GLN A 54 -16.37 21.68 -14.17
N ARG A 55 -16.73 21.97 -15.43
CA ARG A 55 -15.91 21.61 -16.60
C ARG A 55 -14.52 22.19 -16.50
N ASN A 56 -14.40 23.50 -16.26
CA ASN A 56 -13.12 24.18 -16.12
C ASN A 56 -12.28 23.61 -14.98
N LYS A 57 -12.89 23.24 -13.85
CA LYS A 57 -12.19 22.60 -12.73
C LYS A 57 -11.60 21.25 -13.12
N ILE A 58 -12.37 20.41 -13.83
CA ILE A 58 -11.91 19.09 -14.30
C ILE A 58 -10.78 19.26 -15.32
N LEU A 59 -10.96 20.12 -16.32
CA LEU A 59 -9.95 20.40 -17.35
C LEU A 59 -8.66 20.92 -16.73
N LEU A 60 -8.74 21.85 -15.78
CA LEU A 60 -7.57 22.35 -15.07
C LEU A 60 -6.82 21.23 -14.34
N SER A 61 -7.55 20.31 -13.68
CA SER A 61 -6.94 19.16 -13.00
C SER A 61 -6.27 18.21 -14.00
N VAL A 62 -6.92 17.91 -15.12
CA VAL A 62 -6.32 17.09 -16.20
C VAL A 62 -5.05 17.74 -16.75
N THR A 63 -5.10 19.04 -17.05
CA THR A 63 -3.94 19.81 -17.51
C THR A 63 -2.78 19.75 -16.52
N LYS A 64 -3.04 19.81 -15.21
CA LYS A 64 -1.99 19.64 -14.19
C LYS A 64 -1.32 18.26 -14.26
N TYR A 65 -2.07 17.19 -14.53
CA TYR A 65 -1.50 15.86 -14.73
C TYR A 65 -0.64 15.78 -16.01
N LEU A 66 -1.12 16.35 -17.12
CA LEU A 66 -0.34 16.42 -18.36
C LEU A 66 0.96 17.21 -18.18
N LEU A 67 0.91 18.35 -17.51
CA LEU A 67 2.10 19.13 -17.15
C LEU A 67 3.05 18.30 -16.28
N ARG A 68 2.54 17.60 -15.27
CA ARG A 68 3.36 16.74 -14.41
C ARG A 68 4.10 15.66 -15.21
N MET A 69 3.45 15.03 -16.19
CA MET A 69 4.10 14.01 -17.05
C MET A 69 5.24 14.54 -17.91
N ALA A 70 5.23 15.84 -18.20
CA ALA A 70 6.24 16.51 -19.02
C ALA A 70 7.35 17.17 -18.20
N THR A 71 7.03 17.70 -17.01
CA THR A 71 7.95 18.60 -16.29
C THR A 71 8.47 18.05 -14.96
N LYS A 72 7.87 17.01 -14.39
CA LYS A 72 8.30 16.45 -13.10
C LYS A 72 8.94 15.08 -13.26
N CYS A 73 10.16 14.95 -12.72
CA CYS A 73 10.90 13.69 -12.67
C CYS A 73 10.62 12.85 -11.41
N THR A 74 9.78 13.32 -10.48
CA THR A 74 9.46 12.58 -9.23
C THR A 74 8.69 11.30 -9.53
N PRO A 75 9.21 10.10 -9.15
CA PRO A 75 8.56 8.81 -9.35
C PRO A 75 7.11 8.79 -8.86
N PHE A 76 6.14 8.61 -9.76
CA PHE A 76 4.73 8.45 -9.42
C PHE A 76 3.96 7.71 -10.52
N GLY A 77 3.52 6.48 -10.21
CA GLY A 77 2.76 5.64 -11.14
C GLY A 77 3.41 5.56 -12.51
N VAL A 78 2.61 5.80 -13.56
CA VAL A 78 3.08 5.80 -14.97
C VAL A 78 3.47 7.20 -15.48
N LEU A 79 3.51 8.22 -14.61
CA LEU A 79 3.84 9.61 -15.03
C LEU A 79 5.34 9.83 -15.25
N SER A 80 6.17 8.94 -14.71
CA SER A 80 7.63 9.05 -14.67
C SER A 80 8.24 7.65 -14.68
N LYS A 81 9.53 7.54 -15.01
CA LYS A 81 10.27 6.28 -15.02
C LYS A 81 11.50 6.40 -14.13
N SER A 82 11.89 5.30 -13.49
CA SER A 82 13.14 5.21 -12.73
C SER A 82 14.14 4.35 -13.51
N SER A 83 15.41 4.72 -13.47
CA SER A 83 16.50 3.97 -14.10
C SER A 83 17.78 4.11 -13.28
N ILE A 84 18.69 3.15 -13.42
CA ILE A 84 20.00 3.16 -12.77
C ILE A 84 21.02 3.69 -13.79
N GLY A 85 21.81 4.69 -13.38
CA GLY A 85 22.91 5.23 -14.17
C GLY A 85 24.27 4.78 -13.63
N GLY A 86 25.22 4.52 -14.53
CA GLY A 86 26.62 4.25 -14.18
C GLY A 86 27.52 5.46 -14.48
N ILE A 87 28.62 5.59 -13.74
CA ILE A 87 29.64 6.62 -13.97
C ILE A 87 30.64 6.10 -15.01
N SER A 88 30.94 6.90 -16.05
CA SER A 88 31.93 6.55 -17.09
C SER A 88 32.88 7.71 -17.35
N GLN A 89 34.19 7.44 -17.35
CA GLN A 89 35.23 8.45 -17.60
C GLN A 89 35.30 8.90 -19.07
N ASN A 90 34.78 8.09 -20.00
CA ASN A 90 34.97 8.28 -21.45
C ASN A 90 33.71 8.75 -22.20
N LYS A 91 32.62 9.07 -21.50
CA LYS A 91 31.35 9.48 -22.13
C LYS A 91 30.79 10.73 -21.47
N ILE A 92 31.15 11.88 -22.00
CA ILE A 92 30.56 13.16 -21.63
C ILE A 92 29.26 13.35 -22.44
N GLY A 93 28.12 13.46 -21.76
CA GLY A 93 26.94 14.14 -22.30
C GLY A 93 25.90 13.32 -23.09
N LYS A 94 26.04 12.00 -23.25
CA LYS A 94 24.95 11.17 -23.81
C LYS A 94 24.40 10.18 -22.79
N GLN A 95 23.24 10.53 -22.24
CA GLN A 95 22.38 9.57 -21.55
C GLN A 95 21.86 8.58 -22.59
N ILE A 96 22.36 7.35 -22.57
CA ILE A 96 21.78 6.26 -23.34
C ILE A 96 20.61 5.77 -22.49
N LEU A 97 19.42 6.28 -22.78
CA LEU A 97 18.19 5.71 -22.24
C LEU A 97 17.92 4.43 -23.02
N SER A 98 17.77 3.32 -22.31
CA SER A 98 17.16 2.14 -22.91
C SER A 98 15.70 2.45 -23.23
N ASP A 99 15.22 1.99 -24.38
CA ASP A 99 13.79 2.02 -24.71
C ASP A 99 13.03 0.91 -23.97
N GLU A 100 13.73 -0.03 -23.36
CA GLU A 100 13.13 -1.09 -22.55
C GLU A 100 12.62 -0.53 -21.23
N VAL A 101 11.31 -0.61 -21.05
CA VAL A 101 10.61 -0.15 -19.86
C VAL A 101 9.84 -1.32 -19.29
N GLN A 102 10.28 -1.78 -18.11
CA GLN A 102 9.53 -2.77 -17.36
C GLN A 102 8.47 -2.08 -16.49
N ARG A 103 7.22 -2.53 -16.62
CA ARG A 103 6.14 -2.13 -15.71
C ARG A 103 6.05 -3.12 -14.57
N ILE A 104 6.23 -2.65 -13.34
CA ILE A 104 6.01 -3.43 -12.13
C ILE A 104 4.72 -2.91 -11.50
N VAL A 105 3.75 -3.81 -11.28
CA VAL A 105 2.46 -3.49 -10.66
C VAL A 105 2.39 -4.22 -9.34
N GLN A 106 2.08 -3.48 -8.28
CA GLN A 106 1.85 -4.03 -6.94
C GLN A 106 0.41 -3.75 -6.54
N LEU A 107 -0.17 -4.65 -5.74
CA LEU A 107 -1.45 -4.41 -5.10
C LEU A 107 -1.31 -3.26 -4.10
N ASP A 108 -2.39 -2.51 -3.94
CA ASP A 108 -2.46 -1.50 -2.90
C ASP A 108 -2.25 -2.15 -1.52
N THR A 109 -1.31 -1.63 -0.75
CA THR A 109 -0.93 -2.22 0.55
C THR A 109 -2.11 -2.22 1.53
N SER A 110 -3.00 -1.23 1.47
CA SER A 110 -4.23 -1.21 2.30
C SER A 110 -5.17 -2.35 1.90
N LEU A 111 -5.34 -2.61 0.59
CA LEU A 111 -6.10 -3.75 0.10
C LEU A 111 -5.48 -5.08 0.58
N VAL A 112 -4.17 -5.25 0.45
CA VAL A 112 -3.46 -6.46 0.90
C VAL A 112 -3.69 -6.68 2.39
N ASN A 113 -3.50 -5.64 3.22
CA ASN A 113 -3.70 -5.74 4.67
C ASN A 113 -5.14 -6.09 5.05
N LYS A 114 -6.13 -5.49 4.38
CA LYS A 114 -7.56 -5.80 4.60
C LYS A 114 -7.88 -7.24 4.20
N LEU A 115 -7.33 -7.71 3.08
CA LEU A 115 -7.53 -9.08 2.61
C LEU A 115 -6.90 -10.10 3.58
N THR A 116 -5.67 -9.84 4.03
CA THR A 116 -5.00 -10.68 5.03
C THR A 116 -5.83 -10.78 6.30
N LYS A 117 -6.29 -9.66 6.86
CA LYS A 117 -7.14 -9.65 8.06
C LYS A 117 -8.47 -10.36 7.85
N TYR A 118 -9.09 -10.19 6.69
CA TYR A 118 -10.31 -10.91 6.33
C TYR A 118 -10.07 -12.42 6.26
N LEU A 119 -9.01 -12.88 5.59
CA LEU A 119 -8.65 -14.29 5.53
C LEU A 119 -8.32 -14.87 6.90
N GLN A 120 -7.63 -14.10 7.74
CA GLN A 120 -7.39 -14.48 9.13
C GLN A 120 -8.68 -14.57 9.95
N SER A 121 -9.81 -13.98 9.58
CA SER A 121 -11.07 -14.21 10.33
C SER A 121 -11.55 -15.66 10.27
N PHE A 122 -11.05 -16.46 9.33
CA PHE A 122 -11.38 -17.88 9.20
C PHE A 122 -10.40 -18.74 10.02
N PRO A 123 -10.87 -19.53 11.00
CA PRO A 123 -10.01 -20.36 11.84
C PRO A 123 -9.10 -21.31 11.05
N GLN A 124 -9.63 -21.90 9.98
CA GLN A 124 -8.88 -22.81 9.11
C GLN A 124 -7.66 -22.13 8.46
N PHE A 125 -7.75 -20.84 8.17
CA PHE A 125 -6.64 -20.08 7.63
C PHE A 125 -5.64 -19.74 8.73
N ARG A 126 -6.09 -19.24 9.89
CA ARG A 126 -5.22 -18.95 11.04
C ARG A 126 -4.34 -20.13 11.43
N GLU A 127 -4.91 -21.32 11.40
CA GLU A 127 -4.23 -22.56 11.78
C GLU A 127 -3.05 -22.93 10.88
N LEU A 128 -2.98 -22.39 9.67
CA LEU A 128 -1.94 -22.66 8.67
C LEU A 128 -0.80 -21.64 8.70
N LEU A 129 -0.93 -20.56 9.48
CA LEU A 129 0.02 -19.45 9.50
C LEU A 129 1.12 -19.65 10.53
N ASN A 130 2.28 -19.04 10.24
CA ASN A 130 3.33 -18.83 11.22
C ASN A 130 3.10 -17.51 11.95
N TYR A 131 3.24 -17.53 13.27
CA TYR A 131 3.12 -16.36 14.11
C TYR A 131 4.46 -15.96 14.72
N TYR A 132 4.67 -14.65 14.79
CA TYR A 132 5.86 -14.01 15.32
C TYR A 132 5.46 -12.97 16.37
N PRO A 133 6.34 -12.62 17.32
CA PRO A 133 6.18 -11.43 18.12
C PRO A 133 5.96 -10.20 17.24
N ASN A 134 5.03 -9.33 17.63
CA ASN A 134 4.93 -8.01 17.03
C ASN A 134 6.27 -7.28 17.19
N ASN A 135 6.83 -6.81 16.07
CA ASN A 135 8.15 -6.17 16.02
C ASN A 135 8.21 -4.82 16.74
N THR A 136 7.07 -4.29 17.17
CA THR A 136 6.95 -3.06 17.94
C THR A 136 6.87 -3.28 19.44
N ILE A 137 6.99 -4.51 19.93
CA ILE A 137 6.96 -4.83 21.35
C ILE A 137 8.15 -4.19 22.09
N TYR A 138 7.85 -3.50 23.19
CA TYR A 138 8.82 -3.02 24.18
C TYR A 138 8.25 -3.11 25.60
N ARG A 139 9.11 -3.04 26.62
CA ARG A 139 8.69 -3.13 28.02
C ARG A 139 8.76 -1.77 28.71
N VAL A 140 7.77 -1.48 29.56
CA VAL A 140 7.74 -0.32 30.45
C VAL A 140 7.22 -0.78 31.81
N ASN A 141 8.06 -0.66 32.85
CA ASN A 141 7.75 -1.19 34.19
C ASN A 141 7.36 -2.68 34.12
N ASN A 142 6.15 -3.04 34.57
CA ASN A 142 5.62 -4.42 34.56
C ASN A 142 4.62 -4.63 33.40
N GLU A 143 4.71 -3.82 32.35
CA GLU A 143 3.82 -3.88 31.18
C GLU A 143 4.60 -4.12 29.88
N ILE A 144 4.00 -4.90 29.00
CA ILE A 144 4.43 -5.05 27.61
C ILE A 144 3.58 -4.12 26.74
N CYS A 145 4.24 -3.22 26.03
CA CYS A 145 3.64 -2.23 25.13
C CYS A 145 3.91 -2.60 23.67
N PHE A 146 2.95 -2.38 22.78
CA PHE A 146 3.11 -2.60 21.34
C PHE A 146 2.10 -1.78 20.53
N PHE A 147 2.39 -1.52 19.26
CA PHE A 147 1.46 -0.87 18.36
C PHE A 147 0.52 -1.90 17.73
N SER A 148 -0.78 -1.61 17.79
CA SER A 148 -1.85 -2.38 17.16
C SER A 148 -2.62 -1.53 16.18
N CYS A 149 -3.06 -2.12 15.07
CA CYS A 149 -3.85 -1.49 14.02
C CYS A 149 -5.29 -1.98 14.06
N HIS A 150 -6.22 -1.14 14.51
CA HIS A 150 -7.64 -1.40 14.36
C HIS A 150 -8.13 -0.89 13.00
N LEU A 151 -8.83 -1.75 12.25
CA LEU A 151 -9.48 -1.35 11.01
C LEU A 151 -10.87 -0.80 11.33
N ASP A 152 -11.07 0.51 11.15
CA ASP A 152 -12.41 1.09 10.98
C ASP A 152 -12.78 1.11 9.50
N GLU A 153 -14.08 1.17 9.19
CA GLU A 153 -14.66 1.03 7.83
C GLU A 153 -13.95 1.83 6.72
N SER A 154 -13.27 2.93 7.06
CA SER A 154 -12.53 3.77 6.11
C SER A 154 -11.03 3.92 6.36
N ASN A 155 -10.52 3.68 7.59
CA ASN A 155 -9.14 4.02 7.95
C ASN A 155 -8.51 3.01 8.93
N SER A 156 -7.19 2.82 8.81
CA SER A 156 -6.36 2.14 9.80
C SER A 156 -6.07 3.10 10.95
N GLN A 157 -6.52 2.77 12.17
CA GLN A 157 -6.15 3.50 13.38
C GLN A 157 -5.09 2.72 14.14
N TYR A 158 -3.93 3.34 14.32
CA TYR A 158 -2.85 2.79 15.12
C TYR A 158 -2.95 3.28 16.56
N SER A 159 -2.92 2.37 17.51
CA SER A 159 -2.95 2.64 18.95
C SER A 159 -1.83 1.88 19.65
N ILE A 160 -1.43 2.38 20.83
CA ILE A 160 -0.52 1.63 21.70
C ILE A 160 -1.37 0.76 22.62
N SER A 161 -1.24 -0.54 22.47
CA SER A 161 -1.80 -1.54 23.37
C SER A 161 -0.82 -1.86 24.50
N ARG A 162 -1.36 -2.14 25.68
CA ARG A 162 -0.60 -2.51 26.89
C ARG A 162 -1.20 -3.76 27.51
N ILE A 163 -0.35 -4.68 27.90
CA ILE A 163 -0.73 -5.89 28.64
C ILE A 163 0.24 -6.09 29.80
N GLU A 164 -0.28 -6.59 30.92
CA GLU A 164 0.56 -6.96 32.07
C GLU A 164 1.51 -8.09 31.67
N GLU A 165 2.77 -7.97 32.10
CA GLU A 165 3.77 -9.00 31.88
C GLU A 165 3.42 -10.28 32.66
N SER A 166 3.70 -11.44 32.06
CA SER A 166 3.54 -12.72 32.72
C SER A 166 4.46 -13.77 32.13
N ASP A 167 4.81 -14.79 32.93
CA ASP A 167 5.64 -15.93 32.49
C ASP A 167 5.09 -16.62 31.24
N LEU A 168 3.77 -16.61 31.07
CA LEU A 168 3.09 -17.15 29.89
C LEU A 168 3.46 -16.34 28.64
N LEU A 169 3.34 -15.01 28.70
CA LEU A 169 3.62 -14.14 27.57
C LEU A 169 5.10 -14.17 27.19
N ASP A 170 6.01 -14.12 28.16
CA ASP A 170 7.45 -14.22 27.91
C ASP A 170 7.82 -15.56 27.27
N THR A 171 7.20 -16.64 27.72
CA THR A 171 7.41 -17.95 27.12
C THR A 171 6.91 -17.97 25.67
N ILE A 172 5.72 -17.42 25.39
CA ILE A 172 5.15 -17.35 24.04
C ILE A 172 6.05 -16.52 23.12
N LEU A 173 6.55 -15.37 23.58
CA LEU A 173 7.46 -14.53 22.80
C LEU A 173 8.75 -15.27 22.43
N ASN A 174 9.31 -16.03 23.38
CA ASN A 174 10.51 -16.82 23.13
C ASN A 174 10.26 -17.96 22.13
N TRP A 175 9.15 -18.68 22.23
CA TRP A 175 8.80 -19.76 21.29
C TRP A 175 8.50 -19.27 19.87
N SER A 176 7.93 -18.08 19.74
CA SER A 176 7.52 -17.52 18.44
C SER A 176 8.60 -16.67 17.77
N LYS A 177 9.76 -16.47 18.40
CA LYS A 177 10.82 -15.56 17.92
C LYS A 177 11.21 -15.77 16.45
N ASP A 178 11.35 -17.04 16.05
CA ASP A 178 11.73 -17.44 14.69
C ASP A 178 10.52 -17.86 13.83
N GLY A 179 9.30 -17.66 14.34
CA GLY A 179 8.06 -18.09 13.72
C GLY A 179 7.64 -19.48 14.17
N ILE A 180 6.35 -19.63 14.47
CA ILE A 180 5.79 -20.93 14.87
C ILE A 180 4.36 -21.09 14.32
N ILE A 181 4.04 -22.31 13.86
CA ILE A 181 2.70 -22.62 13.36
C ILE A 181 1.71 -22.59 14.52
N TYR A 182 0.51 -22.03 14.30
CA TYR A 182 -0.56 -21.93 15.30
C TYR A 182 -0.75 -23.21 16.13
N LYS A 183 -0.89 -24.37 15.45
CA LYS A 183 -1.15 -25.66 16.08
C LYS A 183 -0.03 -26.10 17.01
N GLU A 184 1.21 -25.84 16.62
CA GLU A 184 2.39 -26.18 17.42
C GLU A 184 2.45 -25.30 18.66
N LEU A 185 2.28 -23.99 18.49
CA LEU A 185 2.25 -23.03 19.60
C LEU A 185 1.11 -23.34 20.59
N LEU A 186 -0.09 -23.65 20.08
CA LEU A 186 -1.22 -24.07 20.90
C LEU A 186 -0.91 -25.34 21.71
N GLY A 187 -0.23 -26.32 21.10
CA GLY A 187 0.24 -27.52 21.78
C GLY A 187 1.23 -27.23 22.90
N LEU A 188 2.21 -26.36 22.66
CA LEU A 188 3.19 -25.93 23.66
C LEU A 188 2.54 -25.20 24.85
N ILE A 189 1.58 -24.30 24.57
CA ILE A 189 0.83 -23.58 25.61
C ILE A 189 0.04 -24.57 26.48
N ARG A 190 -0.70 -25.49 25.86
CA ARG A 190 -1.47 -26.52 26.58
C ARG A 190 -0.59 -27.39 27.47
N ASN A 191 0.55 -27.84 26.95
CA ASN A 191 1.46 -28.74 27.66
C ASN A 191 2.16 -28.07 28.86
N LYS A 192 2.57 -26.80 28.72
CA LYS A 192 3.33 -26.12 29.79
C LYS A 192 2.45 -25.52 30.87
N PHE A 193 1.30 -24.95 30.51
CA PHE A 193 0.47 -24.17 31.43
C PHE A 193 -0.86 -24.86 31.82
N SER A 194 -1.18 -26.02 31.23
CA SER A 194 -2.40 -26.80 31.54
C SER A 194 -3.70 -25.99 31.42
N VAL A 195 -3.74 -25.00 30.52
CA VAL A 195 -4.88 -24.08 30.39
C VAL A 195 -5.93 -24.65 29.44
N GLN A 196 -7.15 -24.85 29.94
CA GLN A 196 -8.28 -25.36 29.15
C GLN A 196 -8.67 -24.40 28.01
N ASN A 197 -8.48 -23.09 28.19
CA ASN A 197 -8.83 -22.03 27.23
C ASN A 197 -7.63 -21.57 26.36
N ALA A 198 -6.61 -22.40 26.16
CA ALA A 198 -5.38 -22.02 25.44
C ALA A 198 -5.62 -21.45 24.04
N SER A 199 -6.61 -21.97 23.29
CA SER A 199 -6.96 -21.45 21.97
C SER A 199 -7.51 -20.03 22.04
N SER A 200 -8.44 -19.77 22.96
CA SER A 200 -9.00 -18.43 23.16
C SER A 200 -7.94 -17.41 23.61
N ILE A 201 -6.95 -17.85 24.39
CA ILE A 201 -5.80 -17.00 24.75
C ILE A 201 -4.99 -16.68 23.51
N LEU A 202 -4.59 -17.70 22.74
CA LEU A 202 -3.78 -17.52 21.54
C LEU A 202 -4.49 -16.65 20.50
N ASP A 203 -5.78 -16.91 20.24
CA ASP A 203 -6.62 -16.11 19.36
C ASP A 203 -6.69 -14.66 19.85
N GLY A 204 -6.86 -14.43 21.15
CA GLY A 204 -6.87 -13.09 21.72
C GLY A 204 -5.53 -12.35 21.61
N LEU A 205 -4.40 -13.06 21.63
CA LEU A 205 -3.08 -12.48 21.37
C LEU A 205 -2.91 -12.11 19.89
N ILE A 206 -3.43 -12.92 18.99
CA ILE A 206 -3.42 -12.65 17.55
C ILE A 206 -4.35 -11.48 17.20
N ASP A 207 -5.57 -11.48 17.74
CA ASP A 207 -6.58 -10.43 17.51
C ASP A 207 -6.13 -9.06 18.02
N LYS A 208 -5.34 -9.05 19.09
CA LYS A 208 -4.71 -7.82 19.62
C LYS A 208 -3.45 -7.44 18.85
N GLU A 209 -3.00 -8.23 17.88
CA GLU A 209 -1.71 -8.08 17.20
C GLU A 209 -0.51 -8.13 18.14
N PHE A 210 -0.61 -8.85 19.27
CA PHE A 210 0.57 -9.18 20.08
C PHE A 210 1.47 -10.18 19.35
N LEU A 211 0.82 -11.13 18.68
CA LEU A 211 1.43 -12.00 17.67
C LEU A 211 0.91 -11.60 16.29
N ILE A 212 1.81 -11.51 15.32
CA ILE A 212 1.50 -11.17 13.92
C ILE A 212 1.86 -12.33 13.00
N SER A 213 1.11 -12.47 11.90
CA SER A 213 1.40 -13.52 10.91
C SER A 213 2.60 -13.17 10.02
N ASP A 214 3.12 -14.16 9.31
CA ASP A 214 4.10 -13.99 8.22
C ASP A 214 3.64 -13.02 7.12
N TYR A 215 2.34 -12.86 6.90
CA TYR A 215 1.78 -11.91 5.93
C TYR A 215 1.73 -10.46 6.41
N GLU A 216 1.90 -10.22 7.71
CA GLU A 216 1.93 -8.88 8.32
C GLU A 216 3.33 -8.44 8.71
N LYS A 217 4.27 -9.40 8.73
CA LYS A 217 5.68 -9.17 9.01
C LYS A 217 6.31 -8.25 7.94
N THR A 218 6.55 -6.99 8.31
CA THR A 218 7.26 -5.99 7.50
C THR A 218 8.39 -5.33 8.29
#